data_AF-A0A3D5MGY8-F1
#
_entry.id   AF-A0A3D5MGY8-F1
#
_cell.length_a   1.000
_cell.length_b   1.000
_cell.length_c   1.000
_cell.angle_alpha   90.00
_cell.angle_beta   90.00
_cell.angle_gamma   90.00
#
_symmetry.space_group_name_H-M   'P 1'
#
loop_
_entity.id
_entity.type
_entity.pdbx_description
1 polymer ?
#
loop_
_entity_poly.entity_id
_entity_poly.type
_entity_poly.pdbx_seq_one_letter_code
_entity_poly.pdbx_strand_id
1 'polypeptide(L)'
;LVFACVPLALVGGALSLLLRGMPFSVSAAVGFIAVSGVATLNGLVLMQAIRERLQAGQTPHDAALLGAFSRLRAVLTTALVAIVGFIPMAIATGAGAEVQKPLATVVIGGLLTATALTLLVLPTFAARAVKRRRPEDVEY
;
A
#
# COMPACT_ATOMS: atom_id res chain seq x y z
N LEU A 1 -2.59 7.70 9.84
CA LEU A 1 -2.98 6.55 8.99
C LEU A 1 -2.24 6.55 7.66
N VAL A 2 -2.27 7.64 6.87
CA VAL A 2 -1.60 7.70 5.55
C VAL A 2 -0.12 7.27 5.60
N PHE A 3 0.68 7.85 6.49
CA PHE A 3 2.10 7.51 6.62
C PHE A 3 2.37 6.14 7.24
N ALA A 4 1.39 5.51 7.90
CA ALA A 4 1.56 4.17 8.46
C ALA A 4 1.68 3.10 7.37
N CYS A 5 1.17 3.38 6.16
CA CYS A 5 1.30 2.51 5.00
C CYS A 5 2.73 2.45 4.44
N VAL A 6 3.57 3.46 4.73
CA VAL A 6 4.91 3.57 4.15
C VAL A 6 5.87 2.51 4.72
N PRO A 7 6.09 2.40 6.06
CA PRO A 7 6.95 1.36 6.61
C PRO A 7 6.54 -0.05 6.19
N LEU A 8 5.24 -0.29 6.09
CA LEU A 8 4.67 -1.56 5.65
C LEU A 8 5.06 -1.91 4.21
N ALA A 9 5.00 -0.94 3.30
CA ALA A 9 5.43 -1.12 1.92
C ALA A 9 6.95 -1.30 1.80
N LEU A 10 7.72 -0.59 2.63
CA LEU A 10 9.18 -0.74 2.70
C LEU A 10 9.60 -2.14 3.13
N VAL A 11 8.91 -2.75 4.10
CA VAL A 11 9.19 -4.14 4.53
C VAL A 11 9.08 -5.12 3.37
N GLY A 12 8.07 -4.98 2.51
CA GLY A 12 7.90 -5.82 1.32
C GLY A 12 9.05 -5.72 0.32
N GLY A 13 9.50 -4.49 0.05
CA GLY A 13 10.65 -4.23 -0.82
C GLY A 13 11.95 -4.78 -0.24
N ALA A 14 12.18 -4.59 1.06
CA ALA A 14 13.38 -5.07 1.76
C ALA A 14 13.42 -6.60 1.80
N LEU A 15 12.30 -7.24 2.13
CA LEU A 15 12.17 -8.69 2.12
C LEU A 15 12.41 -9.27 0.72
N SER A 16 11.94 -8.59 -0.33
CA SER A 16 12.13 -9.06 -1.70
C SER A 16 13.59 -8.98 -2.17
N LEU A 17 14.33 -7.96 -1.76
CA LEU A 17 15.78 -7.90 -1.98
C LEU A 17 16.50 -9.03 -1.25
N LEU A 18 16.15 -9.23 0.04
CA LEU A 18 16.75 -10.27 0.87
C LEU A 18 16.50 -11.68 0.28
N LEU A 19 15.26 -11.98 -0.10
CA LEU A 19 14.88 -13.27 -0.70
C LEU A 19 15.57 -13.52 -2.03
N ARG A 20 15.89 -12.46 -2.79
CA ARG A 20 16.61 -12.57 -4.08
C ARG A 20 18.13 -12.42 -3.92
N GLY A 21 18.64 -12.28 -2.69
CA GLY A 21 20.08 -12.09 -2.43
C GLY A 21 20.66 -10.84 -3.09
N MET A 22 19.85 -9.80 -3.33
CA MET A 22 20.30 -8.59 -3.99
C MET A 22 20.74 -7.52 -2.99
N PRO A 23 21.85 -6.81 -3.24
CA PRO A 23 22.32 -5.76 -2.35
C PRO A 23 21.39 -4.54 -2.40
N PHE A 24 21.44 -3.74 -1.33
CA PHE A 24 20.86 -2.40 -1.35
C PHE A 24 21.72 -1.48 -2.21
N SER A 25 21.26 -1.18 -3.43
CA SER A 25 21.91 -0.28 -4.39
C SER A 25 21.21 1.08 -4.46
N VAL A 26 21.81 2.05 -5.16
CA VAL A 26 21.16 3.34 -5.45
C VAL A 26 19.84 3.12 -6.21
N SER A 27 19.78 2.17 -7.14
CA SER A 27 18.56 1.86 -7.88
C SER A 27 17.48 1.20 -7.02
N ALA A 28 17.87 0.37 -6.04
CA ALA A 28 16.95 -0.12 -5.02
C ALA A 28 16.37 1.03 -4.18
N ALA A 29 17.20 2.00 -3.78
CA ALA A 29 16.76 3.18 -3.03
C ALA A 29 15.69 3.98 -3.81
N VAL A 30 15.89 4.19 -5.12
CA VAL A 30 14.88 4.81 -6.00
C VAL A 30 13.58 3.99 -6.01
N GLY A 31 13.67 2.66 -6.05
CA GLY A 31 12.51 1.77 -5.93
C GLY A 31 11.74 1.97 -4.61
N PHE A 32 12.44 2.11 -3.48
CA PHE A 32 11.81 2.37 -2.18
C PHE A 32 11.12 3.72 -2.12
N ILE A 33 11.71 4.75 -2.73
CA ILE A 33 11.08 6.08 -2.85
C ILE A 33 9.78 5.97 -3.67
N ALA A 34 9.83 5.28 -4.81
CA ALA A 34 8.66 5.08 -5.67
C ALA A 34 7.52 4.34 -4.92
N VAL A 35 7.85 3.23 -4.24
CA VAL A 35 6.88 2.47 -3.44
C VAL A 35 6.29 3.32 -2.31
N SER A 36 7.11 4.12 -1.65
CA SER A 36 6.65 5.01 -0.57
C SER A 36 5.66 6.05 -1.09
N GLY A 37 5.92 6.61 -2.28
CA GLY A 37 5.01 7.53 -2.96
C GLY A 37 3.66 6.87 -3.27
N VAL A 38 3.67 5.67 -3.88
CA VAL A 38 2.44 4.93 -4.19
C VAL A 38 1.67 4.57 -2.92
N ALA A 39 2.35 4.10 -1.87
CA ALA A 39 1.73 3.77 -0.59
C ALA A 39 1.08 5.00 0.07
N THR A 40 1.75 6.16 -0.01
CA THR A 40 1.23 7.43 0.51
C THR A 40 -0.01 7.87 -0.28
N LEU A 41 0.03 7.81 -1.62
CA LEU A 41 -1.13 8.13 -2.45
C LEU A 41 -2.31 7.23 -2.12
N ASN A 42 -2.10 5.90 -2.06
CA ASN A 42 -3.16 4.95 -1.73
C ASN A 42 -3.77 5.25 -0.35
N GLY A 43 -2.93 5.54 0.65
CA GLY A 43 -3.40 5.93 1.99
C GLY A 43 -4.19 7.24 2.00
N LEU A 44 -3.76 8.26 1.26
CA LEU A 44 -4.44 9.55 1.15
C LEU A 44 -5.82 9.40 0.50
N VAL A 45 -5.85 8.71 -0.64
CA VAL A 45 -7.02 8.42 -1.47
C VAL A 45 -8.07 7.60 -0.69
N LEU A 46 -7.63 6.70 0.19
CA LEU A 46 -8.50 5.99 1.13
C LEU A 46 -9.06 6.93 2.21
N MET A 47 -8.20 7.70 2.88
CA MET A 47 -8.62 8.61 3.95
C MET A 47 -9.65 9.63 3.46
N GLN A 48 -9.50 10.10 2.22
CA GLN A 48 -10.49 10.96 1.58
C GLN A 48 -11.84 10.24 1.40
N ALA A 49 -11.83 9.00 0.89
CA ALA A 49 -13.06 8.21 0.70
C ALA A 49 -13.79 7.88 2.01
N ILE A 50 -13.05 7.72 3.11
CA ILE A 50 -13.63 7.57 4.46
C ILE A 50 -14.21 8.90 4.95
N ARG A 51 -13.49 10.01 4.76
CA ARG A 51 -13.94 11.36 5.17
C ARG A 51 -15.22 11.78 4.47
N GLU A 52 -15.33 11.56 3.17
CA GLU A 52 -16.53 11.84 2.38
C GLU A 52 -17.75 11.08 2.92
N ARG A 53 -17.57 9.83 3.35
CA ARG A 53 -18.64 9.00 3.94
C ARG A 53 -19.03 9.44 5.34
N LEU A 54 -18.06 9.82 6.17
CA LEU A 54 -18.32 10.43 7.48
C LEU A 54 -19.11 11.72 7.33
N GLN A 55 -18.77 12.56 6.34
CA GLN A 55 -19.50 13.80 6.05
C GLN A 55 -20.92 13.53 5.52
N ALA A 56 -21.13 12.40 4.85
CA ALA A 56 -22.46 11.93 4.44
C ALA A 56 -23.29 11.32 5.59
N GLY A 57 -22.82 11.42 6.84
CA GLY A 57 -23.55 10.96 8.03
C GLY A 57 -23.45 9.45 8.30
N GLN A 58 -22.57 8.72 7.59
CA GLN A 58 -22.38 7.29 7.85
C GLN A 58 -21.65 7.07 9.19
N THR A 59 -21.94 5.94 9.83
CA THR A 59 -21.21 5.55 11.04
C THR A 59 -19.71 5.40 10.72
N PRO A 60 -18.81 5.66 11.69
CA PRO A 60 -17.37 5.46 11.48
C PRO A 60 -17.00 4.05 11.00
N HIS A 61 -17.81 3.04 11.36
CA HIS A 61 -17.64 1.66 10.93
C HIS A 61 -17.92 1.50 9.44
N ASP A 62 -19.09 1.96 9.01
CA ASP A 62 -19.53 1.80 7.64
C ASP A 62 -18.72 2.70 6.70
N ALA A 63 -18.37 3.91 7.15
CA ALA A 63 -17.49 4.80 6.41
C ALA A 63 -16.11 4.15 6.15
N ALA A 64 -15.56 3.45 7.14
CA ALA A 64 -14.28 2.77 7.01
C ALA A 64 -14.37 1.51 6.13
N LEU A 65 -15.39 0.67 6.31
CA LEU A 65 -15.59 -0.52 5.49
C LEU A 65 -15.93 -0.19 4.03
N LEU A 66 -16.97 0.63 3.80
CA LEU A 66 -17.40 1.01 2.46
C LEU A 66 -16.34 1.88 1.77
N GLY A 67 -15.62 2.71 2.53
CA GLY A 67 -14.46 3.46 2.05
C GLY A 67 -13.38 2.51 1.53
N ALA A 68 -13.00 1.49 2.31
CA ALA A 68 -12.05 0.46 1.93
C ALA A 68 -12.49 -0.33 0.69
N PHE A 69 -13.70 -0.88 0.69
CA PHE A 69 -14.25 -1.66 -0.41
C PHE A 69 -14.33 -0.87 -1.72
N SER A 70 -14.66 0.43 -1.65
CA SER A 70 -14.72 1.27 -2.86
C SER A 70 -13.36 1.47 -3.54
N ARG A 71 -12.26 1.30 -2.80
CA ARG A 71 -10.89 1.46 -3.31
C ARG A 71 -10.22 0.16 -3.71
N LEU A 72 -10.77 -0.97 -3.27
CA LEU A 72 -10.28 -2.32 -3.54
C LEU A 72 -9.90 -2.53 -5.01
N ARG A 73 -10.83 -2.26 -5.93
CA ARG A 73 -10.62 -2.44 -7.36
C ARG A 73 -9.52 -1.53 -7.90
N ALA A 74 -9.50 -0.26 -7.48
CA ALA A 74 -8.51 0.71 -7.95
C ALA A 74 -7.09 0.32 -7.51
N VAL A 75 -6.90 -0.06 -6.24
CA VAL A 75 -5.60 -0.46 -5.69
C VAL A 75 -5.10 -1.75 -6.35
N LEU A 76 -5.98 -2.73 -6.55
CA LEU A 76 -5.64 -3.98 -7.23
C LEU A 76 -5.20 -3.73 -8.67
N THR A 77 -5.96 -2.95 -9.44
CA THR A 77 -5.64 -2.68 -10.84
C THR A 77 -4.31 -1.95 -10.97
N THR A 78 -4.04 -0.93 -10.16
CA THR A 78 -2.76 -0.18 -10.25
C THR A 78 -1.58 -1.04 -9.84
N ALA A 79 -1.71 -1.85 -8.78
CA ALA A 79 -0.67 -2.77 -8.36
C ALA A 79 -0.38 -3.83 -9.44
N LEU A 80 -1.42 -4.45 -10.01
CA LEU A 80 -1.26 -5.47 -11.05
C LEU A 80 -0.60 -4.90 -12.31
N VAL A 81 -1.06 -3.75 -12.80
CA VAL A 81 -0.47 -3.08 -13.98
C VAL A 81 1.01 -2.78 -13.73
N ALA A 82 1.35 -2.23 -12.58
CA ALA A 82 2.74 -1.95 -12.23
C ALA A 82 3.57 -3.23 -12.14
N ILE A 83 3.12 -4.25 -11.40
CA ILE A 83 3.84 -5.52 -11.25
C ILE A 83 4.11 -6.16 -12.61
N VAL A 84 3.10 -6.22 -13.49
CA VAL A 84 3.26 -6.76 -14.84
C VAL A 84 4.28 -5.95 -15.65
N GLY A 85 4.23 -4.62 -15.57
CA GLY A 85 5.22 -3.75 -16.23
C GLY A 85 6.65 -3.92 -15.73
N PHE A 86 6.84 -4.29 -14.45
CA PHE A 86 8.17 -4.49 -13.86
C PHE A 86 8.71 -5.93 -14.00
N ILE A 87 7.90 -6.92 -14.39
CA ILE A 87 8.35 -8.32 -14.54
C ILE A 87 9.57 -8.45 -15.48
N PRO A 88 9.57 -7.89 -16.71
CA PRO A 88 10.71 -8.03 -17.62
C PRO A 88 12.00 -7.43 -17.03
N MET A 89 11.87 -6.27 -16.38
CA MET A 89 12.97 -5.57 -15.70
C MET A 89 13.52 -6.38 -14.52
N ALA A 90 12.66 -7.13 -13.83
CA ALA A 90 13.05 -7.98 -12.71
C ALA A 90 13.85 -9.22 -13.13
N ILE A 91 13.73 -9.71 -14.38
CA ILE A 91 14.40 -10.92 -14.88
C ILE A 91 15.46 -10.64 -15.97
N ALA A 92 15.62 -9.39 -16.40
CA ALA A 92 16.56 -8.99 -17.45
C ALA A 92 17.98 -9.49 -17.21
N THR A 93 18.72 -9.93 -18.23
CA THR A 93 20.10 -10.45 -18.09
C THR A 93 21.14 -9.66 -18.86
N GLY A 94 20.72 -8.72 -19.71
CA GLY A 94 21.60 -7.90 -20.55
C GLY A 94 22.19 -6.66 -19.86
N ALA A 95 22.75 -5.76 -20.66
CA ALA A 95 23.33 -4.50 -20.19
C ALA A 95 22.31 -3.68 -19.37
N GLY A 96 22.74 -3.12 -18.24
CA GLY A 96 21.89 -2.36 -17.32
C GLY A 96 21.04 -3.20 -16.36
N ALA A 97 21.05 -4.53 -16.46
CA ALA A 97 20.31 -5.42 -15.57
C ALA A 97 20.69 -5.24 -14.08
N GLU A 98 21.95 -4.89 -13.80
CA GLU A 98 22.46 -4.59 -12.46
C GLU A 98 21.74 -3.40 -11.77
N VAL A 99 21.27 -2.44 -12.56
CA VAL A 99 20.50 -1.28 -12.08
C VAL A 99 19.01 -1.61 -12.06
N GLN A 100 18.54 -2.35 -13.07
CA GLN A 100 17.13 -2.62 -13.31
C GLN A 100 16.54 -3.64 -12.33
N LYS A 101 17.23 -4.76 -12.07
CA LYS A 101 16.71 -5.83 -11.20
C LYS A 101 16.41 -5.36 -9.77
N PRO A 102 17.31 -4.63 -9.08
CA PRO A 102 17.04 -4.22 -7.70
C PRO A 102 15.85 -3.26 -7.61
N LEU A 103 15.77 -2.30 -8.54
CA LEU A 103 14.64 -1.36 -8.62
C LEU A 103 13.32 -2.10 -8.82
N ALA A 104 13.22 -2.94 -9.84
CA ALA A 104 12.01 -3.70 -10.14
C ALA A 104 11.60 -4.63 -9.00
N THR A 105 12.59 -5.28 -8.36
CA THR A 105 12.35 -6.18 -7.21
C THR A 105 11.73 -5.44 -6.04
N VAL A 106 12.28 -4.28 -5.67
CA VAL A 106 11.76 -3.47 -4.57
C VAL A 106 10.34 -3.01 -4.87
N VAL A 107 10.08 -2.55 -6.10
CA VAL A 107 8.76 -2.07 -6.50
C VAL A 107 7.72 -3.20 -6.47
N ILE A 108 8.00 -4.34 -7.10
CA ILE A 108 7.08 -5.48 -7.09
C ILE A 108 6.82 -5.96 -5.66
N GLY A 109 7.87 -6.16 -4.88
CA GLY A 109 7.77 -6.61 -3.49
C GLY A 109 6.97 -5.64 -2.61
N GLY A 110 7.31 -4.36 -2.69
CA GLY A 110 6.65 -3.31 -1.93
C GLY A 110 5.17 -3.16 -2.29
N LEU A 111 4.83 -3.25 -3.58
CA LEU A 111 3.44 -3.21 -4.04
C LEU A 111 2.65 -4.45 -3.62
N LEU A 112 3.22 -5.65 -3.71
CA LEU A 112 2.56 -6.88 -3.26
C LEU A 112 2.23 -6.80 -1.77
N THR A 113 3.21 -6.43 -0.95
CA THR A 113 3.02 -6.29 0.50
C THR A 113 2.06 -5.15 0.83
N ALA A 114 2.20 -3.98 0.21
CA ALA A 114 1.28 -2.85 0.41
C ALA A 114 -0.15 -3.20 0.00
N THR A 115 -0.34 -3.94 -1.10
CA THR A 115 -1.66 -4.36 -1.59
C THR A 115 -2.27 -5.40 -0.67
N ALA A 116 -1.52 -6.45 -0.31
CA ALA A 116 -1.96 -7.48 0.63
C ALA A 116 -2.32 -6.87 2.00
N LEU A 117 -1.52 -5.90 2.49
CA LEU A 117 -1.82 -5.21 3.73
C LEU A 117 -2.99 -4.26 3.58
N THR A 118 -3.15 -3.57 2.45
CA THR A 118 -4.35 -2.75 2.21
C THR A 118 -5.60 -3.62 2.20
N LEU A 119 -5.51 -4.84 1.69
CA LEU A 119 -6.60 -5.82 1.64
C LEU A 119 -6.90 -6.47 3.00
N LEU A 120 -5.87 -6.80 3.79
CA LEU A 120 -6.00 -7.54 5.04
C LEU A 120 -6.16 -6.62 6.26
N VAL A 121 -5.39 -5.53 6.30
CA VAL A 121 -5.34 -4.59 7.44
C VAL A 121 -6.53 -3.64 7.42
N LEU A 122 -6.99 -3.12 6.27
CA LEU A 122 -8.17 -2.22 6.24
C LEU A 122 -9.42 -2.84 6.85
N PRO A 123 -9.92 -4.02 6.42
CA PRO A 123 -11.18 -4.55 6.95
C PRO A 123 -11.05 -4.94 8.42
N THR A 124 -9.89 -5.47 8.83
CA THR A 124 -9.67 -5.90 10.22
C THR A 124 -9.44 -4.74 11.18
N PHE A 125 -8.69 -3.70 10.81
CA PHE A 125 -8.50 -2.51 11.64
C PHE A 125 -9.68 -1.54 11.60
N ALA A 126 -10.40 -1.40 10.48
CA ALA A 126 -11.64 -0.62 10.42
C ALA A 126 -12.68 -1.18 11.41
N ALA A 127 -12.87 -2.50 11.42
CA ALA A 127 -13.76 -3.17 12.36
C ALA A 127 -13.33 -2.96 13.83
N ARG A 128 -12.02 -2.96 14.11
CA ARG A 128 -11.48 -2.85 15.49
C ARG A 128 -11.38 -1.41 16.01
N ALA A 129 -10.99 -0.46 15.17
CA ALA A 129 -10.82 0.95 15.54
C ALA A 129 -12.16 1.61 15.89
N VAL A 130 -13.24 1.18 15.24
CA VAL A 130 -14.58 1.72 15.50
C VAL A 130 -15.18 1.12 16.76
N LYS A 131 -14.88 -0.15 17.07
CA LYS A 131 -15.24 -0.78 18.34
C LYS A 131 -14.65 -0.06 19.57
N ARG A 132 -13.63 0.79 19.39
CA ARG A 132 -12.95 1.51 20.48
C ARG A 132 -13.47 2.94 20.74
N ARG A 133 -14.36 3.48 19.90
CA ARG A 133 -15.15 4.67 20.25
C ARG A 133 -16.52 4.21 20.76
N ARG A 134 -16.61 3.92 22.06
CA ARG A 134 -17.88 3.76 22.78
C ARG A 134 -18.55 5.16 22.87
N PRO A 135 -19.90 5.26 22.89
CA PRO A 135 -20.64 6.49 22.73
C PRO A 135 -20.92 7.14 24.08
N GLU A 136 -20.04 8.04 24.55
CA GLU A 136 -20.31 8.86 25.75
C GLU A 136 -20.33 10.38 25.50
N ASP A 137 -20.11 10.86 24.27
CA ASP A 137 -19.99 12.32 24.02
C ASP A 137 -21.15 12.93 23.20
N VAL A 138 -22.36 12.38 23.27
CA VAL A 138 -23.55 13.07 22.73
C VAL A 138 -24.61 13.17 23.83
N GLU A 139 -24.38 14.08 24.77
CA GLU A 139 -25.44 14.64 25.60
C GLU A 139 -26.26 15.63 24.76
N TYR A 140 -27.57 15.54 24.89
CA TYR A 140 -28.61 16.17 24.06
C TYR A 140 -28.71 17.70 24.21
#